data_AF-H0TSQ8-F1
#
_entry.id   AF-H0TSQ8-F1
#
_cell.length_a   1.000
_cell.length_b   1.000
_cell.length_c   1.000
_cell.angle_alpha   90.00
_cell.angle_beta   90.00
_cell.angle_gamma   90.00
#
_symmetry.space_group_name_H-M   'P 1'
#
loop_
_entity.id
_entity.type
_entity.pdbx_description
1 polymer ?
#
loop_
_entity_poly.entity_id
_entity_poly.type
_entity_poly.pdbx_seq_one_letter_code
_entity_poly.pdbx_strand_id
1 'polypeptide(L)'
;MIDLRYLRIALLLVTALILPRALFAHEATLGVLEFREVRPGAFIGLWTMEPTVGADRVDLKVPPHCFLRLPELNCGEKGLVGQITIGNLGADMSAALIKIIPLKGEPRSYTISTANPVVTVLGTDAPTIDTWLELAKTYINYGIDHILLGADHLLFVLGLIWIVNGGWRLVKTITAFTVGHSASLAATAFGLIGVPERPLNACIALSIVFVGVEIVKQQRGEIGWTARYPWAVAVTFGLVHGIGFASALAGLGLERRLLPPALLFFNVGVEIGQLAFVLLVLALIWAHRRLDAVLPRWGEALPAYAIGSVAMFWFIGRLLIVLST
;
A
#
# COMPACT_ATOMS: atom_id res chain seq x y z
N MET A 1 -23.75 -35.44 17.80
CA MET A 1 -23.92 -34.44 18.88
C MET A 1 -22.54 -33.90 19.21
N ILE A 2 -22.24 -32.66 18.80
CA ILE A 2 -20.95 -32.03 19.10
C ILE A 2 -20.98 -31.62 20.57
N ASP A 3 -20.02 -32.14 21.33
CA ASP A 3 -19.94 -31.99 22.78
C ASP A 3 -19.70 -30.52 23.16
N LEU A 4 -20.63 -29.96 23.95
CA LEU A 4 -20.75 -28.53 24.29
C LEU A 4 -19.48 -27.96 24.95
N ARG A 5 -18.60 -28.83 25.46
CA ARG A 5 -17.32 -28.48 26.08
C ARG A 5 -16.30 -27.96 25.06
N TYR A 6 -16.24 -28.54 23.86
CA TYR A 6 -15.31 -28.09 22.81
C TYR A 6 -15.73 -26.75 22.20
N LEU A 7 -17.04 -26.50 22.13
CA LEU A 7 -17.58 -25.21 21.67
C LEU A 7 -17.19 -24.07 22.63
N ARG A 8 -17.22 -24.31 23.95
CA ARG A 8 -16.81 -23.32 24.96
C ARG A 8 -15.31 -23.04 24.92
N ILE A 9 -14.48 -24.04 24.70
CA ILE A 9 -13.02 -23.88 24.57
C ILE A 9 -12.68 -23.11 23.29
N ALA A 10 -13.33 -23.44 22.17
CA ALA A 10 -13.17 -22.71 20.91
C ALA A 10 -13.63 -21.25 21.05
N LEU A 11 -14.76 -21.00 21.73
CA LEU A 11 -15.25 -19.64 21.98
C LEU A 11 -14.31 -18.84 22.90
N LEU A 12 -13.70 -19.48 23.91
CA LEU A 12 -12.72 -18.88 24.80
C LEU A 12 -11.39 -18.56 24.08
N LEU A 13 -10.93 -19.44 23.19
CA LEU A 13 -9.75 -19.20 22.36
C LEU A 13 -9.99 -18.08 21.35
N VAL A 14 -11.17 -18.05 20.72
CA VAL A 14 -11.57 -16.99 19.78
C VAL A 14 -11.76 -15.65 20.52
N THR A 15 -12.33 -15.64 21.73
CA THR A 15 -12.41 -14.41 22.54
C THR A 15 -11.06 -13.95 23.08
N ALA A 16 -10.12 -14.86 23.38
CA ALA A 16 -8.74 -14.50 23.73
C ALA A 16 -7.95 -13.94 22.52
N LEU A 17 -8.28 -14.37 21.30
CA LEU A 17 -7.75 -13.81 20.05
C LEU A 17 -8.41 -12.47 19.66
N ILE A 18 -9.64 -12.21 20.12
CA ILE A 18 -10.42 -10.99 19.85
C ILE A 18 -10.30 -9.96 20.99
N LEU A 19 -9.69 -10.29 22.12
CA LEU A 19 -9.40 -9.29 23.15
C LEU A 19 -8.53 -8.21 22.49
N PRO A 20 -8.97 -6.94 22.45
CA PRO A 20 -8.15 -5.88 21.91
C PRO A 20 -6.90 -5.84 22.77
N ARG A 21 -5.75 -6.25 22.21
CA ARG A 21 -4.50 -5.68 22.68
C ARG A 21 -4.71 -4.19 22.53
N ALA A 22 -4.82 -3.50 23.66
CA ALA A 22 -4.59 -2.07 23.72
C ALA A 22 -3.16 -1.87 23.21
N LEU A 23 -3.03 -1.82 21.88
CA LEU A 23 -1.92 -1.23 21.20
C LEU A 23 -1.98 0.20 21.68
N PHE A 24 -1.09 0.53 22.61
CA PHE A 24 -0.75 1.91 22.91
C PHE A 24 -0.48 2.57 21.57
N ALA A 25 -1.47 3.32 21.07
CA ALA A 25 -1.23 4.28 20.03
C ALA A 25 -0.25 5.26 20.66
N HIS A 26 1.03 5.08 20.35
CA HIS A 26 2.03 6.07 20.69
C HIS A 26 1.57 7.37 20.05
N GLU A 27 1.50 8.44 20.83
CA GLU A 27 1.37 9.78 20.26
C GLU A 27 2.43 9.90 19.17
N ALA A 28 2.00 10.21 17.95
CA ALA A 28 2.92 10.35 16.83
C ALA A 28 3.81 11.57 17.10
N THR A 29 4.98 11.33 17.66
CA THR A 29 5.98 12.37 17.88
C THR A 29 6.60 12.70 16.52
N LEU A 30 6.39 13.94 16.07
CA LEU A 30 6.89 14.47 14.80
C LEU A 30 8.08 15.40 15.09
N GLY A 31 9.27 15.04 14.61
CA GLY A 31 10.39 15.98 14.53
C GLY A 31 10.42 16.67 13.17
N VAL A 32 10.72 17.96 13.11
CA VAL A 32 10.93 18.69 11.83
C VAL A 32 12.35 19.24 11.79
N LEU A 33 13.15 18.72 10.87
CA LEU A 33 14.52 19.15 10.62
C LEU A 33 14.59 19.92 9.30
N GLU A 34 14.97 21.19 9.36
CA GLU A 34 15.12 22.07 8.20
C GLU A 34 16.60 22.21 7.82
N PHE A 35 17.00 21.77 6.63
CA PHE A 35 18.30 22.05 6.02
C PHE A 35 18.20 23.24 5.07
N ARG A 36 18.81 24.36 5.43
CA ARG A 36 18.90 25.56 4.59
C ARG A 36 20.26 25.66 3.93
N GLU A 37 20.28 25.64 2.60
CA GLU A 37 21.50 25.83 1.84
C GLU A 37 21.99 27.28 1.95
N VAL A 38 23.24 27.46 2.36
CA VAL A 38 23.88 28.79 2.54
C VAL A 38 24.95 29.07 1.51
N ARG A 39 25.59 28.02 0.98
CA ARG A 39 26.54 28.04 -0.14
C ARG A 39 26.28 26.78 -0.96
N PRO A 40 26.62 26.73 -2.27
CA PRO A 40 26.42 25.54 -3.09
C PRO A 40 26.97 24.30 -2.39
N GLY A 41 26.09 23.35 -2.06
CA GLY A 41 26.46 22.11 -1.38
C GLY A 41 26.70 22.19 0.14
N ALA A 42 26.53 23.36 0.76
CA ALA A 42 26.66 23.55 2.20
C ALA A 42 25.33 23.99 2.82
N PHE A 43 24.84 23.20 3.76
CA PHE A 43 23.54 23.35 4.42
C PHE A 43 23.71 23.58 5.92
N ILE A 44 22.80 24.36 6.49
CA ILE A 44 22.61 24.52 7.93
C ILE A 44 21.31 23.82 8.33
N GLY A 45 21.43 22.76 9.13
CA GLY A 45 20.35 22.00 9.72
C GLY A 45 19.87 22.62 11.03
N LEU A 46 18.58 22.92 11.13
CA LEU A 46 17.91 23.43 12.32
C LEU A 46 16.65 22.60 12.61
N TRP A 47 16.50 22.16 13.85
CA TRP A 47 15.24 21.59 14.33
C TRP A 47 14.23 22.71 14.54
N THR A 48 13.22 22.80 13.68
CA THR A 48 12.11 23.75 13.82
C THR A 48 11.02 23.22 14.73
N MET A 49 10.90 21.88 14.79
CA MET A 49 10.15 21.17 15.79
C MET A 49 11.04 20.05 16.32
N GLU A 50 11.51 20.21 17.55
CA GLU A 50 12.39 19.20 18.16
C GLU A 50 11.55 17.96 18.51
N PRO A 51 12.02 16.74 18.16
CA PRO A 51 11.35 15.54 18.61
C PRO A 51 11.40 15.48 20.13
N THR A 52 10.35 14.95 20.77
CA THR A 52 10.24 14.85 22.23
C THR A 52 11.37 14.04 22.88
N VAL A 53 12.07 13.23 22.10
CA VAL A 53 13.26 12.48 22.54
C VAL A 53 14.54 13.33 22.63
N GLY A 54 14.51 14.56 22.13
CA GLY A 54 15.66 15.46 22.00
C GLY A 54 16.41 15.27 20.67
N ALA A 55 16.90 16.38 20.10
CA ALA A 55 17.63 16.43 18.83
C ALA A 55 18.88 15.53 18.80
N ASP A 56 19.59 15.43 19.92
CA ASP A 56 20.88 14.70 20.03
C ASP A 56 20.72 13.18 19.94
N ARG A 57 19.50 12.67 20.09
CA ARG A 57 19.21 11.22 20.05
C ARG A 57 18.80 10.72 18.68
N VAL A 58 18.67 11.58 17.68
CA VAL A 58 18.27 11.19 16.32
C VAL A 58 19.48 10.67 15.54
N ASP A 59 19.50 9.38 15.19
CA ASP A 59 20.55 8.77 14.36
C ASP A 59 20.30 9.07 12.87
N LEU A 60 20.59 10.31 12.46
CA LEU A 60 20.45 10.73 11.06
C LEU A 60 21.63 10.24 10.21
N LYS A 61 21.35 9.38 9.23
CA LYS A 61 22.31 8.96 8.22
C LYS A 61 22.07 9.70 6.92
N VAL A 62 23.12 10.30 6.39
CA VAL A 62 23.13 11.05 5.14
C VAL A 62 23.90 10.29 4.06
N PRO A 63 23.81 10.70 2.77
CA PRO A 63 24.56 10.07 1.70
C PRO A 63 26.08 10.04 1.95
N PRO A 64 26.83 9.04 1.43
CA PRO A 64 28.25 8.84 1.75
C PRO A 64 29.18 9.99 1.36
N HIS A 65 28.80 10.81 0.38
CA HIS A 65 29.57 11.98 -0.05
C HIS A 65 29.30 13.24 0.79
N CYS A 66 28.33 13.18 1.70
CA CYS A 66 27.99 14.26 2.62
C CYS A 66 28.64 14.05 3.99
N PHE A 67 29.27 15.10 4.51
CA PHE A 67 29.77 15.17 5.88
C PHE A 67 28.74 15.89 6.75
N LEU A 68 28.10 15.15 7.66
CA LEU A 68 27.14 15.68 8.62
C LEU A 68 27.82 15.92 9.98
N ARG A 69 27.79 17.17 10.44
CA ARG A 69 28.14 17.57 11.80
C ARG A 69 27.21 18.71 12.22
N LEU A 70 26.01 18.37 12.69
CA LEU A 70 24.97 19.34 13.02
C LEU A 70 25.52 20.51 13.84
N PRO A 71 25.17 21.77 13.48
CA PRO A 71 24.18 22.14 12.47
C PRO A 71 24.71 22.11 11.03
N GLU A 72 25.99 21.84 10.78
CA GLU A 72 26.58 21.87 9.44
C GLU A 72 26.42 20.55 8.68
N LEU A 73 25.99 20.63 7.43
CA LEU A 73 25.95 19.52 6.48
C LEU A 73 26.63 19.94 5.18
N ASN A 74 27.74 19.30 4.84
CA ASN A 74 28.52 19.63 3.64
C ASN A 74 28.55 18.45 2.67
N CYS A 75 27.93 18.63 1.51
CA CYS A 75 27.85 17.64 0.43
C CYS A 75 28.70 18.00 -0.81
N GLY A 76 29.48 19.08 -0.72
CA GLY A 76 30.34 19.55 -1.81
C GLY A 76 29.59 19.87 -3.11
N GLU A 77 30.30 19.86 -4.24
CA GLU A 77 29.76 20.27 -5.55
C GLU A 77 28.58 19.42 -6.05
N LYS A 78 28.41 18.19 -5.54
CA LYS A 78 27.30 17.31 -5.90
C LYS A 78 25.97 17.73 -5.27
N GLY A 79 25.99 18.58 -4.22
CA GLY A 79 24.80 18.94 -3.45
C GLY A 79 24.25 17.77 -2.62
N LEU A 80 23.17 18.04 -1.89
CA LEU A 80 22.49 17.02 -1.07
C LEU A 80 21.69 16.07 -1.97
N VAL A 81 22.32 14.96 -2.40
CA VAL A 81 21.77 13.98 -3.34
C VAL A 81 21.99 12.57 -2.84
N GLY A 82 20.93 11.79 -2.66
CA GLY A 82 21.00 10.39 -2.23
C GLY A 82 20.05 10.09 -1.08
N GLN A 83 20.27 8.94 -0.45
CA GLN A 83 19.41 8.45 0.62
C GLN A 83 19.70 9.13 1.96
N ILE A 84 18.64 9.59 2.61
CA ILE A 84 18.62 10.06 3.99
C ILE A 84 17.75 9.10 4.79
N THR A 85 18.25 8.62 5.92
CA THR A 85 17.55 7.66 6.78
C THR A 85 17.69 8.05 8.24
N ILE A 86 16.74 7.64 9.09
CA ILE A 86 16.86 7.81 10.54
C ILE A 86 16.90 6.41 11.18
N GLY A 87 18.01 6.08 11.84
CA GLY A 87 18.30 4.73 12.34
C GLY A 87 17.42 4.29 13.52
N ASN A 88 16.89 5.23 14.30
CA ASN A 88 16.11 4.97 15.52
C ASN A 88 14.60 5.23 15.39
N LEU A 89 14.05 5.14 14.18
CA LEU A 89 12.60 5.17 13.95
C LEU A 89 11.93 3.95 14.60
N GLY A 90 10.83 4.18 15.33
CA GLY A 90 10.02 3.13 15.95
C GLY A 90 10.44 2.70 17.35
N ALA A 91 11.64 3.08 17.81
CA ALA A 91 12.03 2.97 19.21
C ALA A 91 11.55 4.21 20.01
N ASP A 92 11.81 5.40 19.46
CA ASP A 92 11.63 6.67 20.18
C ASP A 92 10.84 7.74 19.39
N MET A 93 10.66 7.54 18.08
CA MET A 93 9.96 8.48 17.19
C MET A 93 9.17 7.75 16.10
N SER A 94 7.98 8.24 15.80
CA SER A 94 7.08 7.64 14.80
C SER A 94 7.34 8.19 13.39
N ALA A 95 7.68 9.48 13.30
CA ALA A 95 8.00 10.15 12.03
C ALA A 95 8.87 11.39 12.22
N ALA A 96 9.57 11.79 11.16
CA ALA A 96 10.23 13.08 11.03
C ALA A 96 10.04 13.67 9.63
N LEU A 97 9.93 14.98 9.56
CA LEU A 97 9.89 15.73 8.33
C LEU A 97 11.25 16.40 8.10
N ILE A 98 11.90 16.07 7.00
CA ILE A 98 13.13 16.73 6.54
C ILE A 98 12.77 17.75 5.47
N LYS A 99 12.96 19.03 5.78
CA LYS A 99 12.70 20.14 4.86
C LYS A 99 14.01 20.68 4.33
N ILE A 100 14.23 20.62 3.02
CA ILE A 100 15.43 21.11 2.34
C ILE A 100 15.06 22.40 1.61
N ILE A 101 15.71 23.50 1.98
CA ILE A 101 15.55 24.82 1.37
C ILE A 101 16.82 25.13 0.56
N PRO A 102 16.80 24.96 -0.77
CA PRO A 102 17.94 25.27 -1.62
C PRO A 102 18.18 26.79 -1.73
N LEU A 103 19.38 27.18 -2.18
CA LEU A 103 19.73 28.59 -2.46
C LEU A 103 18.86 29.19 -3.58
N LYS A 104 18.51 28.34 -4.56
CA LYS A 104 17.64 28.67 -5.69
C LYS A 104 16.66 27.53 -5.92
N GLY A 105 15.36 27.84 -5.87
CA GLY A 105 14.29 26.87 -6.10
C GLY A 105 13.26 26.85 -4.98
N GLU A 106 12.28 25.97 -5.14
CA GLU A 106 11.23 25.75 -4.14
C GLU A 106 11.76 24.91 -2.97
N PRO A 107 11.35 25.21 -1.72
CA PRO A 107 11.55 24.31 -0.59
C PRO A 107 10.99 22.91 -0.89
N ARG A 108 11.75 21.88 -0.52
CA ARG A 108 11.36 20.48 -0.66
C ARG A 108 11.17 19.88 0.72
N SER A 109 10.09 19.16 0.95
CA SER A 109 9.80 18.52 2.24
C SER A 109 9.64 17.03 2.03
N TYR A 110 10.37 16.24 2.81
CA TYR A 110 10.38 14.79 2.75
C TYR A 110 9.99 14.21 4.10
N THR A 111 9.13 13.20 4.12
CA THR A 111 8.71 12.55 5.36
C THR A 111 9.43 11.21 5.51
N ILE A 112 10.10 11.03 6.64
CA ILE A 112 10.69 9.76 7.05
C ILE A 112 9.84 9.21 8.19
N SER A 113 9.41 7.95 8.12
CA SER A 113 8.63 7.31 9.18
C SER A 113 9.01 5.84 9.35
N THR A 114 8.48 5.18 10.37
CA THR A 114 8.63 3.72 10.52
C THR A 114 8.12 2.95 9.31
N ALA A 115 7.09 3.47 8.63
CA ALA A 115 6.58 2.91 7.40
C ALA A 115 7.49 3.20 6.19
N ASN A 116 8.26 4.29 6.22
CA ASN A 116 9.14 4.73 5.13
C ASN A 116 10.46 5.29 5.71
N PRO A 117 11.42 4.42 6.08
CA PRO A 117 12.62 4.83 6.81
C PRO A 117 13.69 5.48 5.93
N VAL A 118 13.49 5.49 4.61
CA VAL A 118 14.45 5.97 3.61
C VAL A 118 13.80 7.00 2.70
N VAL A 119 14.40 8.18 2.62
CA VAL A 119 14.05 9.23 1.66
C VAL A 119 15.19 9.39 0.67
N THR A 120 14.88 9.49 -0.63
CA THR A 120 15.90 9.79 -1.65
C THR A 120 15.76 11.24 -2.11
N VAL A 121 16.79 12.05 -1.86
CA VAL A 121 16.88 13.44 -2.33
C VAL A 121 17.58 13.45 -3.69
N LEU A 122 17.03 14.15 -4.67
CA LEU A 122 17.65 14.32 -5.98
C LEU A 122 18.22 15.72 -6.16
N GLY A 123 19.34 15.79 -6.87
CA GLY A 123 19.99 17.04 -7.24
C GLY A 123 19.10 17.92 -8.12
N THR A 124 19.54 19.15 -8.35
CA THR A 124 18.90 20.08 -9.30
C THR A 124 19.08 19.66 -10.76
N ASP A 125 20.02 18.76 -11.04
CA ASP A 125 20.30 18.24 -12.37
C ASP A 125 19.42 17.05 -12.76
N ALA A 126 19.34 16.77 -14.06
CA ALA A 126 18.54 15.68 -14.60
C ALA A 126 18.85 14.35 -13.88
N PRO A 127 17.83 13.56 -13.51
CA PRO A 127 18.02 12.31 -12.79
C PRO A 127 18.96 11.38 -13.57
N THR A 128 20.04 10.96 -12.90
CA THR A 128 21.03 10.00 -13.44
C THR A 128 20.39 8.62 -13.65
N ILE A 129 21.02 7.74 -14.43
CA ILE A 129 20.50 6.37 -14.64
C ILE A 129 20.37 5.63 -13.30
N ASP A 130 21.35 5.78 -12.40
CA ASP A 130 21.33 5.16 -11.07
C ASP A 130 20.15 5.65 -10.23
N THR A 131 19.83 6.94 -10.33
CA THR A 131 18.64 7.53 -9.71
C THR A 131 17.35 6.88 -10.21
N TRP A 132 17.21 6.66 -11.52
CA TRP A 132 16.03 6.02 -12.10
C TRP A 132 15.90 4.56 -11.68
N LEU A 133 17.02 3.84 -11.57
CA LEU A 133 17.04 2.46 -11.11
C LEU A 133 16.62 2.34 -9.65
N GLU A 134 17.14 3.21 -8.78
CA GLU A 134 16.76 3.22 -7.36
C GLU A 134 15.29 3.62 -7.17
N LEU A 135 14.80 4.60 -7.94
CA LEU A 135 13.38 4.97 -7.94
C LEU A 135 12.51 3.78 -8.38
N ALA A 136 12.88 3.13 -9.49
CA ALA A 136 12.16 1.97 -10.01
C ALA A 136 12.12 0.84 -8.97
N LYS A 137 13.27 0.44 -8.44
CA LYS A 137 13.38 -0.63 -7.44
C LYS A 137 12.54 -0.34 -6.20
N THR A 138 12.60 0.89 -5.70
CA THR A 138 11.84 1.31 -4.52
C THR A 138 10.34 1.20 -4.76
N TYR A 139 9.83 1.86 -5.81
CA TYR A 139 8.38 1.92 -6.04
C TYR A 139 7.79 0.61 -6.59
N ILE A 140 8.54 -0.18 -7.36
CA ILE A 140 8.13 -1.53 -7.75
C ILE A 140 7.94 -2.39 -6.49
N ASN A 141 8.89 -2.38 -5.56
CA ASN A 141 8.76 -3.15 -4.33
C ASN A 141 7.58 -2.67 -3.48
N TYR A 142 7.38 -1.35 -3.34
CA TYR A 142 6.18 -0.83 -2.68
C TYR A 142 4.88 -1.26 -3.35
N GLY A 143 4.84 -1.32 -4.69
CA GLY A 143 3.68 -1.81 -5.43
C GLY A 143 3.39 -3.29 -5.17
N ILE A 144 4.44 -4.12 -5.13
CA ILE A 144 4.34 -5.54 -4.79
C ILE A 144 3.84 -5.72 -3.35
N ASP A 145 4.44 -5.02 -2.39
CA ASP A 145 4.05 -5.12 -0.98
C ASP A 145 2.62 -4.62 -0.77
N HIS A 146 2.23 -3.54 -1.44
CA HIS A 146 0.87 -3.01 -1.38
C HIS A 146 -0.18 -4.04 -1.78
N ILE A 147 0.02 -4.74 -2.91
CA ILE A 147 -0.95 -5.73 -3.37
C ILE A 147 -0.92 -7.01 -2.52
N LEU A 148 0.27 -7.48 -2.11
CA LEU A 148 0.39 -8.71 -1.34
C LEU A 148 -0.09 -8.58 0.11
N LEU A 149 0.07 -7.39 0.72
CA LEU A 149 -0.45 -7.09 2.06
C LEU A 149 -1.91 -6.62 2.02
N GLY A 150 -2.38 -6.14 0.86
CA GLY A 150 -3.75 -5.70 0.64
C GLY A 150 -4.72 -6.88 0.50
N ALA A 151 -5.22 -7.39 1.62
CA ALA A 151 -6.14 -8.52 1.61
C ALA A 151 -7.42 -8.29 0.76
N ASP A 152 -7.90 -7.05 0.70
CA ASP A 152 -9.02 -6.64 -0.15
C ASP A 152 -8.75 -6.94 -1.64
N HIS A 153 -7.53 -6.63 -2.11
CA HIS A 153 -7.08 -6.88 -3.47
C HIS A 153 -6.95 -8.37 -3.78
N LEU A 154 -6.34 -9.13 -2.88
CA LEU A 154 -6.14 -10.56 -3.07
C LEU A 154 -7.46 -11.32 -3.10
N LEU A 155 -8.44 -10.95 -2.25
CA LEU A 155 -9.78 -11.54 -2.29
C LEU A 155 -10.51 -11.21 -3.59
N PHE A 156 -10.37 -9.99 -4.10
CA PHE A 156 -10.92 -9.61 -5.41
C PHE A 156 -10.32 -10.44 -6.55
N VAL A 157 -9.00 -10.51 -6.64
CA VAL A 157 -8.28 -11.29 -7.66
C VAL A 157 -8.61 -12.78 -7.55
N LEU A 158 -8.71 -13.31 -6.33
CA LEU A 158 -9.14 -14.68 -6.09
C LEU A 158 -10.56 -14.92 -6.62
N GLY A 159 -11.48 -13.99 -6.41
CA GLY A 159 -12.83 -14.07 -6.99
C GLY A 159 -12.81 -14.05 -8.52
N LEU A 160 -11.96 -13.23 -9.14
CA LEU A 160 -11.80 -13.21 -10.60
C LEU A 160 -11.26 -14.53 -11.17
N ILE A 161 -10.33 -15.20 -10.47
CA ILE A 161 -9.82 -16.53 -10.88
C ILE A 161 -10.96 -17.55 -10.98
N TRP A 162 -11.96 -17.45 -10.10
CA TRP A 162 -13.12 -18.34 -10.10
C TRP A 162 -14.15 -17.97 -11.16
N ILE A 163 -14.32 -16.68 -11.45
CA ILE A 163 -15.36 -16.22 -12.38
C ILE A 163 -14.91 -16.26 -13.84
N VAL A 164 -13.68 -15.82 -14.12
CA VAL A 164 -13.20 -15.54 -15.47
C VAL A 164 -12.58 -16.78 -16.09
N ASN A 165 -13.28 -17.34 -17.07
CA ASN A 165 -12.75 -18.47 -17.84
C ASN A 165 -11.68 -18.02 -18.85
N GLY A 166 -10.52 -18.68 -18.79
CA GLY A 166 -9.41 -18.54 -19.73
C GLY A 166 -8.30 -17.62 -19.23
N GLY A 167 -7.06 -18.14 -19.18
CA GLY A 167 -5.91 -17.42 -18.62
C GLY A 167 -5.64 -16.06 -19.25
N TRP A 168 -5.73 -15.95 -20.59
CA TRP A 168 -5.54 -14.66 -21.27
C TRP A 168 -6.64 -13.64 -20.96
N ARG A 169 -7.88 -14.11 -20.79
CA ARG A 169 -9.01 -13.25 -20.42
C ARG A 169 -8.86 -12.76 -18.98
N LEU A 170 -8.37 -13.61 -18.09
CA LEU A 170 -8.04 -13.25 -16.71
C LEU A 170 -6.92 -12.21 -16.65
N VAL A 171 -5.81 -12.42 -17.37
CA VAL A 171 -4.70 -11.44 -17.43
C VAL A 171 -5.20 -10.08 -17.89
N LYS A 172 -5.95 -10.01 -19.00
CA LYS A 172 -6.56 -8.75 -19.47
C LYS A 172 -7.46 -8.08 -18.44
N THR A 173 -8.17 -8.88 -17.64
CA THR A 173 -9.06 -8.38 -16.58
C THR A 173 -8.26 -7.81 -15.41
N ILE A 174 -7.17 -8.46 -15.03
CA ILE A 174 -6.26 -7.97 -13.99
C ILE A 174 -5.58 -6.68 -14.43
N THR A 175 -5.07 -6.63 -15.67
CA THR A 175 -4.47 -5.40 -16.20
C THR A 175 -5.51 -4.27 -16.27
N ALA A 176 -6.77 -4.57 -16.58
CA ALA A 176 -7.86 -3.61 -16.53
C ALA A 176 -8.11 -3.06 -15.11
N PHE A 177 -7.99 -3.90 -14.08
CA PHE A 177 -7.98 -3.44 -12.68
C PHE A 177 -6.83 -2.46 -12.44
N THR A 178 -5.61 -2.81 -12.84
CA THR A 178 -4.42 -1.96 -12.65
C THR A 178 -4.54 -0.62 -13.36
N VAL A 179 -5.13 -0.59 -14.56
CA VAL A 179 -5.41 0.66 -15.29
C VAL A 179 -6.39 1.54 -14.53
N GLY A 180 -7.50 0.98 -14.04
CA GLY A 180 -8.47 1.73 -13.22
C GLY A 180 -7.83 2.26 -11.93
N HIS A 181 -7.05 1.41 -11.27
CA HIS A 181 -6.29 1.74 -10.07
C HIS A 181 -5.29 2.87 -10.30
N SER A 182 -4.51 2.78 -11.38
CA SER A 182 -3.55 3.81 -11.77
C SER A 182 -4.22 5.16 -12.00
N ALA A 183 -5.39 5.16 -12.66
CA ALA A 183 -6.11 6.38 -12.99
C ALA A 183 -6.65 7.10 -11.74
N SER A 184 -7.28 6.36 -10.81
CA SER A 184 -7.80 6.97 -9.58
C SER A 184 -6.70 7.36 -8.60
N LEU A 185 -5.65 6.54 -8.49
CA LEU A 185 -4.45 6.85 -7.71
C LEU A 185 -3.80 8.14 -8.19
N ALA A 186 -3.59 8.29 -9.52
CA ALA A 186 -3.05 9.51 -10.10
C ALA A 186 -3.97 10.70 -9.82
N ALA A 187 -5.27 10.57 -10.05
CA ALA A 187 -6.23 11.65 -9.83
C ALA A 187 -6.21 12.15 -8.38
N THR A 188 -6.17 11.25 -7.40
CA THR A 188 -6.10 11.64 -5.98
C THR A 188 -4.71 12.15 -5.59
N ALA A 189 -3.62 11.57 -6.12
CA ALA A 189 -2.26 12.04 -5.85
C ALA A 189 -1.99 13.47 -6.37
N PHE A 190 -2.64 13.87 -7.47
CA PHE A 190 -2.63 15.25 -7.96
C PHE A 190 -3.63 16.18 -7.26
N GLY A 191 -4.43 15.66 -6.33
CA GLY A 191 -5.44 16.42 -5.59
C GLY A 191 -6.70 16.74 -6.41
N LEU A 192 -6.97 16.02 -7.50
CA LEU A 192 -8.16 16.22 -8.33
C LEU A 192 -9.42 15.63 -7.69
N ILE A 193 -9.27 14.57 -6.89
CA ILE A 193 -10.36 13.84 -6.24
C ILE A 193 -9.95 13.60 -4.79
N GLY A 194 -10.84 13.89 -3.84
CA GLY A 194 -10.65 13.57 -2.42
C GLY A 194 -11.91 12.92 -1.86
N VAL A 195 -11.78 11.70 -1.34
CA VAL A 195 -12.89 10.96 -0.73
C VAL A 195 -12.52 10.64 0.73
N PRO A 196 -13.42 10.82 1.70
CA PRO A 196 -13.16 10.42 3.07
C PRO A 196 -12.85 8.92 3.16
N GLU A 197 -11.80 8.57 3.90
CA GLU A 197 -11.27 7.19 3.95
C GLU A 197 -12.29 6.17 4.47
N ARG A 198 -13.08 6.53 5.49
CA ARG A 198 -14.03 5.63 6.14
C ARG A 198 -15.12 5.11 5.17
N PRO A 199 -15.91 5.96 4.50
CA PRO A 199 -16.90 5.49 3.53
C PRO A 199 -16.24 4.80 2.33
N LEU A 200 -15.04 5.23 1.92
CA LEU A 200 -14.29 4.57 0.85
C LEU A 200 -13.95 3.12 1.21
N ASN A 201 -13.41 2.87 2.40
CA ASN A 201 -13.06 1.53 2.87
C ASN A 201 -14.30 0.62 2.97
N ALA A 202 -15.45 1.17 3.35
CA ALA A 202 -16.72 0.44 3.34
C ALA A 202 -17.15 0.09 1.90
N CYS A 203 -17.05 1.02 0.95
CA CYS A 203 -17.33 0.76 -0.47
C CYS A 203 -16.39 -0.30 -1.07
N ILE A 204 -15.10 -0.29 -0.69
CA ILE A 204 -14.13 -1.34 -1.07
C ILE A 204 -14.62 -2.71 -0.60
N ALA A 205 -14.97 -2.86 0.68
CA ALA A 205 -15.47 -4.14 1.20
C ALA A 205 -16.78 -4.58 0.52
N LEU A 206 -17.70 -3.63 0.28
CA LEU A 206 -18.96 -3.89 -0.44
C LEU A 206 -18.71 -4.38 -1.87
N SER A 207 -17.69 -3.85 -2.54
CA SER A 207 -17.32 -4.33 -3.87
C SER A 207 -16.93 -5.81 -3.83
N ILE A 208 -16.16 -6.26 -2.83
CA ILE A 208 -15.79 -7.68 -2.72
C ILE A 208 -17.02 -8.56 -2.41
N VAL A 209 -17.98 -8.06 -1.62
CA VAL A 209 -19.28 -8.73 -1.43
C VAL A 209 -19.98 -8.95 -2.77
N PHE A 210 -19.99 -7.95 -3.65
CA PHE A 210 -20.56 -8.08 -5.00
C PHE A 210 -19.90 -9.22 -5.79
N VAL A 211 -18.57 -9.37 -5.73
CA VAL A 211 -17.87 -10.49 -6.38
C VAL A 211 -18.27 -11.82 -5.76
N GLY A 212 -18.39 -11.92 -4.43
CA GLY A 212 -18.90 -13.12 -3.75
C GLY A 212 -20.28 -13.54 -4.26
N VAL A 213 -21.20 -12.58 -4.44
CA VAL A 213 -22.53 -12.83 -5.02
C VAL A 213 -22.44 -13.33 -6.47
N GLU A 214 -21.53 -12.76 -7.27
CA GLU A 214 -21.34 -13.15 -8.66
C GLU A 214 -20.79 -14.57 -8.81
N ILE A 215 -19.93 -15.03 -7.88
CA ILE A 215 -19.51 -16.44 -7.81
C ILE A 215 -20.72 -17.35 -7.54
N VAL A 216 -21.58 -16.99 -6.59
CA VAL A 216 -22.78 -17.78 -6.26
C VAL A 216 -23.74 -17.87 -7.46
N LYS A 217 -23.96 -16.76 -8.17
CA LYS A 217 -24.78 -16.75 -9.40
C LYS A 217 -24.23 -17.71 -10.44
N GLN A 218 -22.92 -17.67 -10.69
CA GLN A 218 -22.27 -18.56 -11.64
C GLN A 218 -22.39 -20.04 -11.24
N GLN A 219 -22.26 -20.37 -9.95
CA GLN A 219 -22.48 -21.72 -9.44
C GLN A 219 -23.92 -22.22 -9.63
N ARG A 220 -24.89 -21.31 -9.65
CA ARG A 220 -26.30 -21.61 -9.96
C ARG A 220 -26.58 -21.71 -11.46
N GLY A 221 -25.57 -21.53 -12.31
CA GLY A 221 -25.72 -21.53 -13.76
C GLY A 221 -26.21 -20.21 -14.35
N GLU A 222 -26.25 -19.12 -13.56
CA GLU A 222 -26.62 -17.79 -14.02
C GLU A 222 -25.40 -17.03 -14.56
N ILE A 223 -25.60 -16.23 -15.61
CA ILE A 223 -24.53 -15.38 -16.15
C ILE A 223 -24.54 -14.03 -15.43
N GLY A 224 -23.62 -13.88 -14.47
CA GLY A 224 -23.36 -12.62 -13.79
C GLY A 224 -22.72 -11.54 -14.68
N TRP A 225 -22.76 -10.30 -14.19
CA TRP A 225 -22.06 -9.15 -14.77
C TRP A 225 -20.55 -9.38 -14.86
N THR A 226 -19.94 -9.95 -13.81
CA THR A 226 -18.49 -10.19 -13.77
C THR A 226 -18.07 -11.25 -14.78
N ALA A 227 -18.93 -12.25 -15.04
CA ALA A 227 -18.67 -13.24 -16.10
C ALA A 227 -18.83 -12.66 -17.50
N ARG A 228 -19.80 -11.74 -17.69
CA ARG A 228 -20.11 -11.14 -18.99
C ARG A 228 -19.13 -10.02 -19.36
N TYR A 229 -18.84 -9.11 -18.44
CA TYR A 229 -18.00 -7.92 -18.63
C TYR A 229 -16.93 -7.82 -17.54
N PRO A 230 -16.01 -8.80 -17.43
CA PRO A 230 -15.02 -8.84 -16.36
C PRO A 230 -14.12 -7.61 -16.32
N TRP A 231 -13.72 -7.11 -17.50
CA TRP A 231 -12.88 -5.91 -17.61
C TRP A 231 -13.55 -4.66 -17.04
N ALA A 232 -14.86 -4.48 -17.25
CA ALA A 232 -15.58 -3.31 -16.78
C ALA A 232 -15.74 -3.32 -15.26
N VAL A 233 -16.04 -4.51 -14.70
CA VAL A 233 -16.05 -4.71 -13.26
C VAL A 233 -14.66 -4.44 -12.68
N ALA A 234 -13.61 -5.02 -13.26
CA ALA A 234 -12.24 -4.83 -12.80
C ALA A 234 -11.78 -3.37 -12.82
N VAL A 235 -12.04 -2.62 -13.89
CA VAL A 235 -11.75 -1.17 -13.93
C VAL A 235 -12.48 -0.43 -12.80
N THR A 236 -13.75 -0.74 -12.56
CA THR A 236 -14.55 -0.09 -11.51
C THR A 236 -13.97 -0.36 -10.13
N PHE A 237 -13.56 -1.60 -9.86
CA PHE A 237 -12.89 -1.95 -8.61
C PHE A 237 -11.56 -1.24 -8.46
N GLY A 238 -10.75 -1.21 -9.53
CA GLY A 238 -9.48 -0.50 -9.56
C GLY A 238 -9.66 0.97 -9.24
N LEU A 239 -10.63 1.63 -9.88
CA LEU A 239 -10.96 3.03 -9.63
C LEU A 239 -11.28 3.29 -8.15
N VAL A 240 -12.13 2.47 -7.52
CA VAL A 240 -12.46 2.64 -6.10
C VAL A 240 -11.24 2.38 -5.21
N HIS A 241 -10.44 1.35 -5.49
CA HIS A 241 -9.29 0.98 -4.66
C HIS A 241 -8.14 2.00 -4.73
N GLY A 242 -7.85 2.55 -5.91
CA GLY A 242 -6.72 3.47 -6.09
C GLY A 242 -6.87 4.80 -5.34
N ILE A 243 -8.10 5.20 -4.99
CA ILE A 243 -8.34 6.39 -4.16
C ILE A 243 -7.80 6.17 -2.73
N GLY A 244 -7.88 4.94 -2.21
CA GLY A 244 -7.56 4.63 -0.80
C GLY A 244 -6.07 4.72 -0.48
N PHE A 245 -5.20 4.53 -1.47
CA PHE A 245 -3.75 4.55 -1.29
C PHE A 245 -3.10 5.91 -1.56
N ALA A 246 -3.80 6.81 -2.25
CA ALA A 246 -3.22 8.10 -2.66
C ALA A 246 -2.86 9.01 -1.47
N SER A 247 -3.59 8.93 -0.36
CA SER A 247 -3.27 9.65 0.89
C SER A 247 -1.95 9.18 1.50
N ALA A 248 -1.67 7.88 1.46
CA ALA A 248 -0.40 7.31 1.91
C ALA A 248 0.76 7.73 1.00
N LEU A 249 0.56 7.72 -0.32
CA LEU A 249 1.59 8.12 -1.29
C LEU A 249 1.90 9.64 -1.21
N ALA A 250 0.87 10.48 -1.03
CA ALA A 250 1.06 11.92 -0.79
C ALA A 250 1.84 12.19 0.51
N GLY A 251 1.69 11.34 1.52
CA GLY A 251 2.44 11.39 2.77
C GLY A 251 3.94 11.08 2.63
N LEU A 252 4.38 10.46 1.53
CA LEU A 252 5.79 10.09 1.30
C LEU A 252 6.70 11.29 0.98
N GLY A 253 6.14 12.49 0.80
CA GLY A 253 6.94 13.70 0.54
C GLY A 253 7.76 13.63 -0.74
N LEU A 254 7.29 12.91 -1.76
CA LEU A 254 7.94 12.95 -3.08
C LEU A 254 7.90 14.36 -3.67
N GLU A 255 8.99 14.73 -4.33
CA GLU A 255 8.98 15.87 -5.23
C GLU A 255 7.92 15.65 -6.33
N ARG A 256 7.10 16.67 -6.61
CA ARG A 256 6.02 16.61 -7.61
C ARG A 256 6.49 16.11 -8.98
N ARG A 257 7.75 16.37 -9.35
CA ARG A 257 8.36 15.91 -10.62
C ARG A 257 8.54 14.40 -10.68
N LEU A 258 8.75 13.75 -9.54
CA LEU A 258 8.97 12.31 -9.42
C LEU A 258 7.67 11.54 -9.18
N LEU A 259 6.57 12.24 -8.91
CA LEU A 259 5.29 11.61 -8.68
C LEU A 259 4.80 10.79 -9.89
N PRO A 260 4.82 11.28 -11.16
CA PRO A 260 4.43 10.45 -12.30
C PRO A 260 5.27 9.16 -12.47
N PRO A 261 6.61 9.18 -12.47
CA PRO A 261 7.37 7.94 -12.60
C PRO A 261 7.26 7.04 -11.37
N ALA A 262 7.16 7.59 -10.16
CA ALA A 262 6.89 6.79 -8.96
C ALA A 262 5.55 6.05 -9.06
N LEU A 263 4.49 6.73 -9.51
CA LEU A 263 3.18 6.12 -9.78
C LEU A 263 3.28 5.03 -10.85
N LEU A 264 4.06 5.25 -11.92
CA LEU A 264 4.26 4.25 -12.96
C LEU A 264 4.94 2.99 -12.39
N PHE A 265 6.09 3.13 -11.73
CA PHE A 265 6.83 2.02 -11.15
C PHE A 265 6.04 1.30 -10.06
N PHE A 266 5.27 2.04 -9.27
CA PHE A 266 4.35 1.48 -8.30
C PHE A 266 3.30 0.59 -8.97
N ASN A 267 2.61 1.05 -10.01
CA ASN A 267 1.61 0.23 -10.69
C ASN A 267 2.22 -0.95 -11.47
N VAL A 268 3.47 -0.83 -11.95
CA VAL A 268 4.22 -1.99 -12.45
C VAL A 268 4.43 -3.03 -11.35
N GLY A 269 4.81 -2.60 -10.14
CA GLY A 269 4.90 -3.48 -8.97
C GLY A 269 3.57 -4.15 -8.62
N VAL A 270 2.47 -3.39 -8.66
CA VAL A 270 1.11 -3.92 -8.45
C VAL A 270 0.78 -5.03 -9.46
N GLU A 271 0.97 -4.80 -10.76
CA GLU A 271 0.72 -5.81 -11.80
C GLU A 271 1.59 -7.07 -11.57
N ILE A 272 2.87 -6.89 -11.25
CA ILE A 272 3.79 -8.00 -10.95
C ILE A 272 3.26 -8.84 -9.78
N GLY A 273 2.89 -8.20 -8.67
CA GLY A 273 2.38 -8.89 -7.49
C GLY A 273 1.05 -9.61 -7.74
N GLN A 274 0.14 -8.99 -8.51
CA GLN A 274 -1.13 -9.63 -8.88
C GLN A 274 -0.91 -10.87 -9.76
N LEU A 275 -0.06 -10.75 -10.79
CA LEU A 275 0.23 -11.87 -11.68
C LEU A 275 0.98 -12.99 -10.94
N ALA A 276 1.91 -12.65 -10.04
CA ALA A 276 2.58 -13.64 -9.19
C ALA A 276 1.59 -14.41 -8.31
N PHE A 277 0.64 -13.70 -7.67
CA PHE A 277 -0.41 -14.34 -6.88
C PHE A 277 -1.31 -15.25 -7.73
N VAL A 278 -1.70 -14.81 -8.92
CA VAL A 278 -2.51 -15.60 -9.85
C VAL A 278 -1.79 -16.87 -10.28
N LEU A 279 -0.50 -16.76 -10.65
CA LEU A 279 0.32 -17.90 -11.00
C LEU A 279 0.43 -18.90 -9.85
N LEU A 280 0.62 -18.42 -8.61
CA LEU A 280 0.63 -19.26 -7.42
C LEU A 280 -0.68 -20.02 -7.24
N VAL A 281 -1.82 -19.33 -7.30
CA VAL A 281 -3.15 -19.95 -7.13
C VAL A 281 -3.43 -20.97 -8.24
N LEU A 282 -3.12 -20.64 -9.50
CA LEU A 282 -3.27 -21.57 -10.62
C LEU A 282 -2.35 -22.79 -10.49
N ALA A 283 -1.12 -22.61 -10.01
CA ALA A 283 -0.20 -23.71 -9.73
C ALA A 283 -0.72 -24.64 -8.63
N LEU A 284 -1.32 -24.08 -7.57
CA LEU A 284 -1.97 -24.87 -6.50
C LEU A 284 -3.17 -25.66 -7.03
N ILE A 285 -4.02 -25.05 -7.86
CA ILE A 285 -5.15 -25.73 -8.52
C ILE A 285 -4.65 -26.85 -9.42
N TRP A 286 -3.59 -26.60 -10.20
CA TRP A 286 -2.99 -27.61 -11.08
C TRP A 286 -2.38 -28.77 -10.29
N ALA A 287 -1.62 -28.48 -9.22
CA ALA A 287 -1.04 -29.51 -8.36
C ALA A 287 -2.12 -30.36 -7.69
N HIS A 288 -3.18 -29.73 -7.19
CA HIS A 288 -4.33 -30.43 -6.61
C HIS A 288 -4.96 -31.41 -7.62
N ARG A 289 -5.16 -30.98 -8.87
CA ARG A 289 -5.68 -31.85 -9.95
C ARG A 289 -4.72 -32.97 -10.34
N ARG A 290 -3.42 -32.77 -10.21
CA ARG A 290 -2.39 -33.79 -10.53
C ARG A 290 -2.24 -34.85 -9.44
N LEU A 291 -2.58 -34.51 -8.20
CA LEU A 291 -2.44 -35.39 -7.04
C LEU A 291 -3.72 -36.22 -6.76
N ASP A 292 -4.73 -36.16 -7.64
CA ASP A 292 -6.05 -36.80 -7.48
C ASP A 292 -6.66 -36.59 -6.09
N ALA A 293 -6.37 -35.44 -5.48
CA ALA A 293 -6.90 -35.11 -4.18
C ALA A 293 -8.42 -34.91 -4.32
N VAL A 294 -9.19 -35.82 -3.72
CA VAL A 294 -10.65 -35.82 -3.82
C VAL A 294 -11.20 -34.69 -2.95
N LEU A 295 -11.37 -33.50 -3.53
CA LEU A 295 -12.19 -32.47 -2.88
C LEU A 295 -13.66 -32.93 -2.92
N PRO A 296 -14.36 -32.93 -1.78
CA PRO A 296 -15.78 -33.23 -1.78
C PRO A 296 -16.54 -32.17 -2.59
N ARG A 297 -17.66 -32.56 -3.21
CA ARG A 297 -18.46 -31.69 -4.12
C ARG A 297 -18.88 -30.35 -3.52
N TRP A 298 -19.02 -30.25 -2.19
CA TRP A 298 -19.30 -28.98 -1.51
C TRP A 298 -18.10 -28.01 -1.52
N GLY A 299 -16.89 -28.50 -1.77
CA GLY A 299 -15.67 -27.71 -1.92
C GLY A 299 -15.72 -26.73 -3.10
N GLU A 300 -16.59 -26.97 -4.09
CA GLU A 300 -16.84 -26.02 -5.18
C GLU A 300 -17.48 -24.72 -4.68
N ALA A 301 -18.31 -24.80 -3.63
CA ALA A 301 -18.99 -23.66 -3.03
C ALA A 301 -18.11 -22.87 -2.06
N LEU A 302 -17.04 -23.49 -1.54
CA LEU A 302 -16.20 -22.94 -0.48
C LEU A 302 -15.60 -21.56 -0.82
N PRO A 303 -15.11 -21.29 -2.05
CA PRO A 303 -14.57 -19.97 -2.40
C PRO A 303 -15.61 -18.86 -2.39
N ALA A 304 -16.85 -19.15 -2.82
CA ALA A 304 -17.95 -18.18 -2.80
C ALA A 304 -18.31 -17.77 -1.37
N TYR A 305 -18.45 -18.75 -0.48
CA TYR A 305 -18.77 -18.50 0.92
C TYR A 305 -17.60 -17.88 1.67
N ALA A 306 -16.35 -18.32 1.44
CA ALA A 306 -15.18 -17.75 2.09
C ALA A 306 -14.99 -16.27 1.72
N ILE A 307 -14.99 -15.94 0.42
CA ILE A 307 -14.83 -14.56 -0.05
C ILE A 307 -16.01 -13.72 0.42
N GLY A 308 -17.24 -14.18 0.20
CA GLY A 308 -18.46 -13.43 0.53
C GLY A 308 -18.62 -13.17 2.03
N SER A 309 -18.36 -14.17 2.88
CA SER A 309 -18.48 -14.01 4.33
C SER A 309 -17.41 -13.10 4.93
N VAL A 310 -16.15 -13.23 4.50
CA VAL A 310 -15.07 -12.34 4.96
C VAL A 310 -15.34 -10.90 4.51
N ALA A 311 -15.72 -10.71 3.25
CA ALA A 311 -16.05 -9.39 2.71
C ALA A 311 -17.24 -8.75 3.43
N MET A 312 -18.29 -9.53 3.72
CA MET A 312 -19.47 -9.02 4.44
C MET A 312 -19.13 -8.63 5.88
N PHE A 313 -18.30 -9.44 6.56
CA PHE A 313 -17.81 -9.12 7.91
C PHE A 313 -17.05 -7.78 7.92
N TRP A 314 -16.12 -7.58 6.97
CA TRP A 314 -15.40 -6.32 6.83
C TRP A 314 -16.31 -5.15 6.45
N PHE A 315 -17.28 -5.37 5.55
CA PHE A 315 -18.23 -4.34 5.15
C PHE A 315 -19.04 -3.84 6.34
N ILE A 316 -19.63 -4.75 7.13
CA ILE A 316 -20.40 -4.38 8.32
C ILE A 316 -19.51 -3.63 9.32
N GLY A 317 -18.31 -4.15 9.61
CA GLY A 317 -17.38 -3.48 10.53
C GLY A 317 -17.04 -2.06 10.10
N ARG A 318 -16.69 -1.86 8.81
CA ARG A 318 -16.35 -0.55 8.24
C ARG A 318 -17.57 0.38 8.16
N LEU A 319 -18.75 -0.16 7.86
CA LEU A 319 -20.00 0.61 7.84
C LEU A 319 -20.38 1.11 9.24
N LEU A 320 -20.24 0.28 10.27
CA LEU A 320 -20.51 0.69 11.65
C LEU A 320 -19.57 1.82 12.08
N ILE A 321 -18.30 1.78 11.69
CA ILE A 321 -17.34 2.89 11.94
C ILE A 321 -17.82 4.18 11.26
N VAL A 322 -18.34 4.11 10.04
CA VAL A 322 -18.91 5.27 9.32
C VAL A 322 -20.13 5.84 10.05
N LEU A 323 -21.03 4.97 10.55
CA LEU A 323 -22.27 5.39 11.22
C LEU A 323 -22.06 5.87 12.66
N SER A 324 -20.94 5.51 13.28
CA SER A 324 -20.60 5.89 14.66
C SER A 324 -20.06 7.31 14.82
N THR A 325 -20.03 8.10 13.74
CA THR A 325 -19.48 9.46 13.67
C THR A 325 -20.44 10.43 13.06
#